data_AF-A0A1V5JUP3-F1
#
_entry.id   AF-A0A1V5JUP3-F1
#
_cell.length_a   1.000
_cell.length_b   1.000
_cell.length_c   1.000
_cell.angle_alpha   90.00
_cell.angle_beta   90.00
_cell.angle_gamma   90.00
#
_symmetry.space_group_name_H-M   'P 1'
#
loop_
_entity.id
_entity.type
_entity.pdbx_description
1 polymer ?
#
loop_
_entity_poly.entity_id
_entity_poly.type
_entity_poly.pdbx_seq_one_letter_code
_entity_poly.pdbx_strand_id
1 'polypeptide(L)'
;MFLGPLFLPRVPVWLSVGAWFAVQVVNVLTLPSGVASGGTAYSAHIGGFVVGMALASLLPRAGPREEGTVDLSELATTDELRELKARIEGESEPEVRKAWLEHFVERASCPSCGARPSLEGNRIKCACGWEKRVR
;
A
#
# COMPACT_ATOMS: atom_id res chain seq x y z
N MET A 1 -14.87 0.64 -16.04
CA MET A 1 -13.69 0.80 -15.14
C MET A 1 -13.28 -0.47 -14.38
N PHE A 2 -14.08 -1.55 -14.35
CA PHE A 2 -13.70 -2.80 -13.67
C PHE A 2 -12.86 -3.80 -14.51
N LEU A 3 -12.81 -3.62 -15.83
CA LEU A 3 -12.06 -4.53 -16.72
C LEU A 3 -10.54 -4.47 -16.50
N GLY A 4 -10.00 -3.31 -16.11
CA GLY A 4 -8.55 -3.13 -15.91
C GLY A 4 -7.99 -3.99 -14.77
N PRO A 5 -8.44 -3.81 -13.52
CA PRO A 5 -7.93 -4.59 -12.38
C PRO A 5 -8.14 -6.10 -12.52
N LEU A 6 -9.17 -6.52 -13.26
CA LEU A 6 -9.51 -7.93 -13.42
C LEU A 6 -8.68 -8.63 -14.53
N PHE A 7 -8.38 -7.94 -15.63
CA PHE A 7 -7.69 -8.54 -16.79
C PHE A 7 -6.24 -8.05 -16.96
N LEU A 8 -5.85 -6.94 -16.35
CA LEU A 8 -4.53 -6.32 -16.46
C LEU A 8 -3.94 -5.95 -15.09
N PRO A 9 -3.82 -6.89 -14.14
CA PRO A 9 -3.37 -6.60 -12.77
C PRO A 9 -1.91 -6.13 -12.67
N ARG A 10 -1.08 -6.40 -13.68
CA ARG A 10 0.35 -6.07 -13.69
C ARG A 10 0.73 -4.90 -14.59
N VAL A 11 -0.24 -4.11 -15.07
CA VAL A 11 0.06 -2.93 -15.90
C VAL A 11 0.33 -1.72 -15.00
N PRO A 12 1.47 -1.01 -15.18
CA PRO A 12 1.74 0.22 -14.44
C PRO A 12 0.60 1.24 -14.57
N VAL A 13 0.18 1.82 -13.43
CA VAL A 13 -0.98 2.72 -13.37
C VAL A 13 -0.82 3.92 -14.29
N TRP A 14 0.38 4.48 -14.40
CA TRP A 14 0.66 5.64 -15.25
C TRP A 14 0.45 5.36 -16.74
N LEU A 15 0.73 4.14 -17.21
CA LEU A 15 0.47 3.74 -18.60
C LEU A 15 -1.03 3.67 -18.87
N SER A 16 -1.78 3.02 -17.97
CA SER A 16 -3.24 2.90 -18.09
C SER A 16 -3.93 4.26 -18.09
N VAL A 17 -3.52 5.14 -17.16
CA VAL A 17 -4.04 6.51 -17.06
C VAL A 17 -3.69 7.33 -18.31
N GLY A 18 -2.43 7.25 -18.77
CA GLY A 18 -1.98 7.97 -19.95
C GLY A 18 -2.69 7.53 -21.23
N ALA A 19 -2.84 6.23 -21.44
CA ALA A 19 -3.56 5.68 -22.59
C ALA A 19 -5.04 6.10 -22.58
N TRP A 20 -5.71 6.04 -21.42
CA TRP A 20 -7.10 6.49 -21.30
C TRP A 20 -7.23 7.99 -21.55
N PHE A 21 -6.33 8.81 -20.99
CA PHE A 21 -6.30 10.26 -21.22
C PHE A 21 -6.11 10.61 -22.69
N ALA A 22 -5.22 9.91 -23.40
CA ALA A 22 -5.01 10.10 -24.84
C ALA A 22 -6.29 9.83 -25.64
N VAL A 23 -7.05 8.78 -25.29
CA VAL A 23 -8.36 8.50 -25.88
C VAL A 23 -9.35 9.65 -25.63
N GLN A 24 -9.38 10.25 -24.44
CA GLN A 24 -10.24 11.41 -24.17
C GLN A 24 -9.88 12.61 -25.05
N VAL A 25 -8.58 12.88 -25.21
CA VAL A 25 -8.06 13.97 -26.07
C VAL A 25 -8.44 13.75 -27.52
N VAL A 26 -8.21 12.55 -28.06
CA VAL A 26 -8.60 12.21 -29.43
C VAL A 26 -10.10 12.41 -29.62
N ASN A 27 -10.93 11.88 -28.72
CA ASN A 27 -12.39 12.01 -28.82
C ASN A 27 -12.87 13.47 -28.78
N VAL A 28 -12.26 14.34 -27.97
CA VAL A 28 -12.63 15.76 -27.93
C VAL A 28 -12.25 16.49 -29.23
N LEU A 29 -11.20 16.04 -29.91
CA LEU A 29 -10.74 16.63 -31.18
C LEU A 29 -11.51 16.09 -32.38
N THR A 30 -12.02 14.85 -32.32
CA THR A 30 -12.66 14.18 -33.46
C THR A 30 -14.20 14.19 -33.40
N LEU A 31 -14.81 14.39 -32.22
CA LEU A 31 -16.28 14.37 -32.08
C LEU A 31 -16.86 15.80 -32.01
N PRO A 32 -17.91 16.11 -32.78
CA PRO A 32 -18.55 17.43 -32.75
C PRO A 32 -19.16 17.76 -31.38
N SER A 33 -19.02 19.01 -30.95
CA SER A 33 -19.50 19.58 -29.68
C SER A 33 -21.02 19.71 -29.54
N GLY A 34 -21.80 18.83 -30.17
CA GLY A 34 -23.27 18.90 -30.24
C GLY A 34 -23.98 17.54 -30.36
N VAL A 35 -23.24 16.44 -30.49
CA VAL A 35 -23.82 15.11 -30.23
C VAL A 35 -24.03 14.96 -28.73
N ALA A 36 -25.25 14.59 -28.33
CA ALA A 36 -25.83 14.68 -26.98
C ALA A 36 -25.05 14.02 -25.82
N SER A 37 -23.88 13.45 -26.06
CA SER A 37 -23.05 12.76 -25.05
C SER A 37 -21.53 12.83 -25.30
N GLY A 38 -21.07 13.41 -26.41
CA GLY A 38 -19.66 13.30 -26.84
C GLY A 38 -18.75 14.34 -26.19
N GLY A 39 -18.62 15.52 -26.81
CA GLY A 39 -17.58 16.49 -26.47
C GLY A 39 -17.55 16.95 -25.01
N THR A 40 -18.71 17.20 -24.38
CA THR A 40 -18.78 17.69 -23.00
C THR A 40 -18.32 16.66 -21.98
N ALA A 41 -18.58 15.37 -22.21
CA ALA A 41 -18.15 14.31 -21.30
C ALA A 41 -16.62 14.19 -21.31
N TYR A 42 -16.00 14.23 -22.49
CA TYR A 42 -14.54 14.17 -22.62
C TYR A 42 -13.86 15.41 -22.04
N SER A 43 -14.40 16.60 -22.29
CA SER A 43 -13.85 17.86 -21.75
C SER A 43 -13.92 17.91 -20.22
N ALA A 44 -14.99 17.39 -19.60
CA ALA A 44 -15.10 17.28 -18.15
C ALA A 44 -14.01 16.37 -17.54
N HIS A 45 -13.69 15.25 -18.19
CA HIS A 45 -12.62 14.36 -17.72
C HIS A 45 -11.24 15.01 -17.85
N ILE A 46 -10.97 15.66 -18.99
CA ILE A 46 -9.70 16.37 -19.23
C ILE A 46 -9.54 17.49 -18.19
N GLY A 47 -10.57 18.34 -18.03
CA GLY A 47 -10.56 19.43 -17.06
C GLY A 47 -10.40 18.95 -15.63
N GLY A 48 -11.15 17.92 -15.23
CA GLY A 48 -11.03 17.31 -13.90
C GLY A 48 -9.66 16.71 -13.63
N PHE A 49 -9.03 16.08 -14.62
CA PHE A 49 -7.68 15.54 -14.51
C PHE A 49 -6.64 16.64 -14.30
N VAL A 50 -6.66 17.69 -15.13
CA VAL A 50 -5.70 18.81 -15.05
C VAL A 50 -5.86 19.58 -13.74
N VAL A 51 -7.10 19.94 -13.37
CA VAL A 51 -7.38 20.63 -12.10
C VAL A 51 -7.01 19.74 -10.91
N GLY A 52 -7.34 18.44 -10.98
CA GLY A 52 -6.98 17.48 -9.93
C GLY A 52 -5.47 17.37 -9.73
N MET A 53 -4.68 17.32 -10.81
CA MET A 53 -3.22 17.35 -10.72
C MET A 53 -2.69 18.64 -10.11
N ALA A 54 -3.25 19.79 -10.49
CA ALA A 54 -2.85 21.08 -9.92
C ALA A 54 -3.17 21.19 -8.42
N LEU A 55 -4.32 20.66 -7.99
CA LEU A 55 -4.73 20.66 -6.59
C LEU A 55 -4.05 19.56 -5.75
N ALA A 56 -3.50 18.52 -6.39
CA ALA A 56 -2.85 17.41 -5.69
C ALA A 56 -1.69 17.87 -4.79
N SER A 57 -0.98 18.94 -5.14
CA SER A 57 0.10 19.48 -4.31
C SER A 57 -0.36 20.07 -2.98
N LEU A 58 -1.65 20.35 -2.83
CA LEU A 58 -2.25 20.84 -1.58
C LEU A 58 -2.55 19.70 -0.60
N LEU A 59 -2.52 18.44 -1.06
CA LEU A 59 -2.77 17.28 -0.21
C LEU A 59 -1.53 16.99 0.65
N PRO A 60 -1.73 16.58 1.93
CA PRO A 60 -0.63 16.15 2.77
C PRO A 60 0.17 15.02 2.10
N ARG A 61 1.50 15.14 2.11
CA ARG A 61 2.37 14.03 1.70
C ARG A 61 2.32 12.95 2.77
N ALA A 62 2.19 11.70 2.36
CA ALA A 62 2.50 10.58 3.23
C ALA A 62 3.97 10.73 3.68
N GLY A 63 4.20 10.79 4.98
CA GLY A 63 5.56 10.86 5.53
C GLY A 63 6.37 9.62 5.12
N PRO A 64 7.72 9.69 5.18
CA PRO A 64 8.56 8.52 4.99
C PRO A 64 8.09 7.45 5.96
N ARG A 65 7.54 6.37 5.42
CA ARG A 65 7.16 5.21 6.21
C ARG A 65 8.47 4.51 6.52
N GLU A 66 8.94 4.58 7.77
CA GLU A 66 10.13 3.84 8.20
C GLU A 66 9.85 2.35 8.01
N GLU A 67 10.37 1.83 6.90
CA GLU A 67 10.62 0.42 6.70
C GLU A 67 11.87 0.08 7.48
N GLY A 68 11.79 -0.92 8.32
CA GLY A 68 13.03 -1.52 8.75
C GLY A 68 12.97 -3.01 8.91
N THR A 69 14.19 -3.47 8.95
CA THR A 69 14.61 -4.85 9.00
C THR A 69 14.61 -5.25 10.46
N VAL A 70 13.72 -6.17 10.81
CA VAL A 70 13.49 -6.60 12.18
C VAL A 70 14.40 -7.78 12.49
N ASP A 71 15.21 -7.68 13.54
CA ASP A 71 15.87 -8.86 14.11
C ASP A 71 14.90 -9.60 15.06
N LEU A 72 14.07 -10.47 14.49
CA LEU A 72 13.12 -11.32 15.21
C LEU A 72 13.75 -12.58 15.82
N SER A 73 15.07 -12.74 15.72
CA SER A 73 15.76 -14.01 16.07
C SER A 73 15.52 -14.42 17.54
N GLU A 74 15.44 -13.45 18.44
CA GLU A 74 15.16 -13.68 19.88
C GLU A 74 13.74 -14.19 20.15
N LEU A 75 12.78 -13.84 19.30
CA LEU A 75 11.37 -14.21 19.45
C LEU A 75 11.03 -15.50 18.69
N ALA A 76 11.83 -15.87 17.70
CA ALA A 76 11.64 -17.05 16.85
C ALA A 76 12.07 -18.36 17.54
N THR A 77 11.48 -18.63 18.71
CA THR A 77 11.85 -19.76 19.57
C THR A 77 11.33 -21.10 19.05
N THR A 78 10.17 -21.10 18.39
CA THR A 78 9.55 -22.29 17.78
C THR A 78 9.85 -22.40 16.28
N ASP A 79 9.70 -23.59 15.70
CA ASP A 79 9.85 -23.79 14.25
C ASP A 79 8.82 -22.99 13.44
N GLU A 80 7.59 -22.89 13.94
CA GLU A 80 6.53 -22.06 13.34
C GLU A 80 6.95 -20.58 13.30
N LEU A 81 7.50 -20.05 14.39
CA LEU A 81 7.95 -18.66 14.45
C LEU A 81 9.19 -18.43 13.58
N ARG A 82 10.09 -19.41 13.44
CA ARG A 82 11.22 -19.36 12.50
C ARG A 82 10.75 -19.28 11.05
N GLU A 83 9.74 -20.05 10.69
CA GLU A 83 9.13 -20.00 9.35
C GLU A 83 8.47 -18.63 9.10
N LEU A 84 7.70 -18.12 10.06
CA LEU A 84 7.08 -16.80 9.95
C LEU A 84 8.13 -15.68 9.82
N LYS A 85 9.25 -15.76 10.57
CA LYS A 85 10.39 -14.84 10.42
C LYS A 85 10.95 -14.87 8.99
N ALA A 86 11.17 -16.06 8.43
CA ALA A 86 11.69 -16.19 7.07
C ALA A 86 10.72 -15.59 6.02
N ARG A 87 9.41 -15.75 6.22
CA ARG A 87 8.38 -15.13 5.36
C ARG A 87 8.40 -13.60 5.46
N ILE A 88 8.52 -13.05 6.67
CA ILE A 88 8.62 -11.60 6.90
C ILE A 88 9.87 -11.03 6.20
N GLU A 89 11.02 -11.71 6.32
CA GLU A 89 12.28 -11.28 5.72
C GLU A 89 12.27 -11.35 4.18
N GLY A 90 11.57 -12.34 3.62
CA GLY A 90 11.43 -12.51 2.16
C GLY A 90 10.33 -11.66 1.51
N GLU A 91 9.43 -11.05 2.28
CA GLU A 91 8.30 -10.29 1.74
C GLU A 91 8.73 -8.90 1.27
N SER A 92 8.49 -8.58 0.00
CA SER A 92 8.82 -7.30 -0.61
C SER A 92 7.77 -6.22 -0.37
N GLU A 93 6.50 -6.59 -0.22
CA GLU A 93 5.41 -5.62 -0.06
C GLU A 93 5.29 -5.19 1.41
N PRO A 94 5.49 -3.90 1.76
CA PRO A 94 5.53 -3.43 3.15
C PRO A 94 4.24 -3.70 3.93
N GLU A 95 3.08 -3.61 3.30
CA GLU A 95 1.80 -3.90 3.98
C GLU A 95 1.64 -5.38 4.28
N VAL A 96 2.07 -6.25 3.36
CA VAL A 96 2.03 -7.70 3.55
C VAL A 96 3.04 -8.11 4.63
N ARG A 97 4.24 -7.52 4.61
CA ARG A 97 5.25 -7.72 5.67
C ARG A 97 4.72 -7.33 7.04
N LYS A 98 4.02 -6.19 7.15
CA LYS A 98 3.38 -5.75 8.39
C LYS A 98 2.31 -6.74 8.86
N ALA A 99 1.45 -7.21 7.96
CA ALA A 99 0.45 -8.22 8.29
C ALA A 99 1.09 -9.52 8.83
N TRP A 100 2.19 -9.96 8.22
CA TRP A 100 2.96 -11.09 8.74
C TRP A 100 3.60 -10.82 10.11
N LEU A 101 4.08 -9.60 10.35
CA LEU A 101 4.63 -9.19 11.64
C LEU A 101 3.56 -9.19 12.74
N GLU A 102 2.36 -8.67 12.45
CA GLU A 102 1.21 -8.74 13.36
C GLU A 102 0.93 -10.21 13.69
N HIS A 103 0.80 -11.05 12.67
CA HIS A 103 0.55 -12.49 12.83
C HIS A 103 1.64 -13.23 13.64
N PHE A 104 2.91 -12.81 13.51
CA PHE A 104 4.03 -13.31 14.30
C PHE A 104 3.90 -12.93 15.77
N VAL A 105 3.60 -11.66 16.06
CA VAL A 105 3.43 -11.16 17.45
C VAL A 105 2.26 -11.85 18.15
N GLU A 106 1.21 -12.23 17.42
CA GLU A 106 0.10 -13.00 17.99
C GLU A 106 0.48 -14.36 18.57
N ARG A 107 1.57 -14.96 18.07
CA ARG A 107 2.07 -16.29 18.46
C ARG A 107 3.33 -16.23 19.31
N ALA A 108 4.05 -15.11 19.28
CA ALA A 108 5.26 -14.93 20.05
C ALA A 108 4.97 -14.81 21.55
N SER A 109 5.94 -15.24 22.36
CA SER A 109 5.94 -15.04 23.81
C SER A 109 7.02 -14.03 24.19
N CYS A 110 6.72 -13.17 25.16
CA CYS A 110 7.70 -12.24 25.70
C CYS A 110 8.87 -13.02 26.35
N PRO A 111 10.13 -12.73 26.00
CA PRO A 111 11.28 -13.43 26.57
C PRO A 111 11.49 -13.11 28.07
N SER A 112 10.94 -12.00 28.57
CA SER A 112 11.09 -11.57 29.97
C SER A 112 10.06 -12.19 30.91
N CYS A 113 8.80 -12.33 30.48
CA CYS A 113 7.69 -12.78 31.35
C CYS A 113 6.83 -13.91 30.77
N GLY A 114 7.07 -14.33 29.53
CA GLY A 114 6.27 -15.36 28.84
C GLY A 114 4.89 -14.90 28.36
N ALA A 115 4.40 -13.73 28.78
CA ALA A 115 3.10 -13.21 28.32
C ALA A 115 3.14 -12.81 26.84
N ARG A 116 1.98 -12.79 26.19
CA ARG A 116 1.84 -12.38 24.79
C ARG A 116 2.10 -10.87 24.63
N PRO A 117 3.06 -10.44 23.80
CA PRO A 117 3.27 -9.04 23.50
C PRO A 117 2.25 -8.50 22.48
N SER A 118 2.14 -7.17 22.36
CA SER A 118 1.33 -6.46 21.39
C SER A 118 2.19 -5.62 20.44
N LEU A 119 1.70 -5.37 19.22
CA LEU A 119 2.34 -4.48 18.25
C LEU A 119 1.69 -3.09 18.32
N GLU A 120 2.45 -2.07 18.71
CA GLU A 120 2.04 -0.67 18.72
C GLU A 120 2.91 0.14 17.76
N GLY A 121 2.38 0.40 16.55
CA GLY A 121 3.13 1.06 15.49
C GLY A 121 4.36 0.24 15.08
N ASN A 122 5.55 0.74 15.40
CA ASN A 122 6.83 0.07 15.14
C ASN A 122 7.49 -0.44 16.44
N ARG A 123 6.69 -0.82 17.45
CA ARG A 123 7.22 -1.38 18.71
C ARG A 123 6.41 -2.59 19.12
N ILE A 124 7.11 -3.67 19.43
CA ILE A 124 6.53 -4.82 20.13
C ILE A 124 6.66 -4.50 21.62
N LYS A 125 5.53 -4.41 22.33
CA LYS A 125 5.48 -4.10 23.77
C LYS A 125 4.85 -5.23 24.55
N CYS A 126 5.28 -5.39 25.79
CA CYS A 126 4.68 -6.30 26.74
C CYS A 126 4.31 -5.56 28.04
N ALA A 127 3.25 -6.00 28.72
CA ALA A 127 2.81 -5.42 29.99
C ALA A 127 3.87 -5.48 31.11
N CYS A 128 4.85 -6.39 31.01
CA CYS A 128 5.96 -6.49 31.96
C CYS A 128 7.03 -5.39 31.77
N GLY A 129 6.85 -4.47 30.82
CA GLY A 129 7.81 -3.42 30.51
C GLY A 129 8.89 -3.80 29.49
N TRP A 130 8.86 -5.03 28.96
CA TRP A 130 9.73 -5.40 27.84
C TRP A 130 9.22 -4.74 26.55
N GLU A 131 10.10 -4.06 25.83
CA GLU A 131 9.80 -3.53 24.51
C GLU A 131 10.95 -3.82 23.54
N LYS A 132 10.60 -4.08 22.27
CA LYS A 132 11.55 -4.19 21.17
C LYS A 132 11.06 -3.32 20.02
N ARG A 133 11.93 -2.43 19.56
CA ARG A 133 11.62 -1.58 18.41
C ARG A 133 11.73 -2.41 17.14
N VAL A 134 10.61 -2.50 16.44
CA VAL A 134 10.56 -2.80 15.01
C VAL A 134 11.11 -1.52 14.38
N ARG A 135 12.32 -1.52 13.83
CA ARG A 135 12.72 -0.39 12.99
C ARG A 135 12.11 -0.63 11.64
#